data_AF-A0A061ECD8-F1
#
_entry.id   AF-A0A061ECD8-F1
#
_cell.length_a   1.000
_cell.length_b   1.000
_cell.length_c   1.000
_cell.angle_alpha   90.00
_cell.angle_beta   90.00
_cell.angle_gamma   90.00
#
_symmetry.space_group_name_H-M   'P 1'
#
loop_
_entity.id
_entity.type
_entity.pdbx_description
1 polymer ?
#
loop_
_entity_poly.entity_id
_entity_poly.type
_entity_poly.pdbx_seq_one_letter_code
_entity_poly.pdbx_strand_id
1 'polypeptide(L)'
;MLAGSHNRDKKLLMPRFVGAVWEACDALKKVPATNVIAIGRSMTQVAVSVKDVLREMKELKPASSDLRDEASDGSSSKVESRPQDDDGDDLSEDDIGSDLSPEEMKVAQLAQGVVSETLVTIKELIRTITGLLKQETPDDNSKFADSLEKLLKLCQGVGVLADEIGACLYPPQEIAAIKVALGKISSSINEVQQEVESFQTSSKSVGEACNGLRTLLKQMEAELDCSSTTDLANKLQNVAVINKGERFETFAN
;
A
#
# COMPACT_ATOMS: atom_id res chain seq x y z
N MET A 1 49.56 37.13 18.33
CA MET A 1 48.37 36.30 18.60
C MET A 1 47.56 36.19 17.33
N LEU A 2 47.17 34.96 16.98
CA LEU A 2 46.68 34.53 15.68
C LEU A 2 45.35 35.18 15.27
N ALA A 3 45.34 35.84 14.11
CA ALA A 3 44.13 36.10 13.33
C ALA A 3 43.95 34.96 12.32
N GLY A 4 42.86 34.18 12.41
CA GLY A 4 42.62 33.12 11.42
C GLY A 4 41.61 32.05 11.82
N SER A 5 40.37 32.42 12.18
CA SER A 5 39.31 31.45 12.47
C SER A 5 38.11 31.50 11.52
N HIS A 6 37.96 32.50 10.65
CA HIS A 6 36.72 32.73 9.88
C HIS A 6 36.77 32.31 8.38
N ASN A 7 37.83 31.64 7.92
CA ASN A 7 38.08 31.37 6.49
C ASN A 7 38.12 29.88 6.11
N ARG A 8 38.06 28.95 7.07
CA ARG A 8 38.14 27.51 6.78
C ARG A 8 36.79 26.93 6.37
N ASP A 9 35.70 27.37 7.01
CA ASP A 9 34.34 26.87 6.72
C ASP A 9 33.84 27.34 5.34
N LYS A 10 34.15 28.59 4.95
CA LYS A 10 33.83 29.10 3.60
C LYS A 10 34.57 28.36 2.47
N LYS A 11 35.79 27.86 2.74
CA LYS A 11 36.56 27.06 1.77
C LYS A 11 35.98 25.67 1.56
N LEU A 12 35.27 25.10 2.53
CA LEU A 12 34.58 23.80 2.39
C LEU A 12 33.20 23.96 1.74
N LEU A 13 32.55 25.11 1.93
CA LEU A 13 31.26 25.41 1.31
C LEU A 13 31.38 25.69 -0.20
N MET A 14 32.49 26.28 -0.66
CA MET A 14 32.68 26.61 -2.08
C MET A 14 32.67 25.36 -3.00
N PRO A 15 33.43 24.27 -2.71
CA PRO A 15 33.33 23.04 -3.49
C PRO A 15 31.93 22.41 -3.44
N ARG A 16 31.23 22.48 -2.30
CA ARG A 16 29.86 21.95 -2.18
C ARG A 16 28.86 22.73 -3.03
N PHE A 17 28.93 24.05 -3.03
CA PHE A 17 28.04 24.88 -3.86
C PHE A 17 28.34 24.70 -5.36
N VAL A 18 29.61 24.69 -5.74
CA VAL A 18 29.99 24.43 -7.14
C VAL A 18 29.55 23.02 -7.57
N GLY A 19 29.69 22.02 -6.69
CA GLY A 19 29.17 20.67 -6.91
C GLY A 19 27.66 20.63 -7.12
N ALA A 20 26.88 21.26 -6.23
CA ALA A 20 25.42 21.31 -6.36
C ALA A 20 24.95 22.05 -7.63
N VAL A 21 25.61 23.16 -8.01
CA VAL A 21 25.32 23.87 -9.26
C VAL A 21 25.65 23.00 -10.46
N TRP A 22 26.79 22.30 -10.44
CA TRP A 22 27.18 21.38 -11.50
C TRP A 22 26.19 20.23 -11.67
N GLU A 23 25.77 19.61 -10.57
CA GLU A 23 24.75 18.56 -10.56
C GLU A 23 23.40 19.05 -11.09
N ALA A 24 22.98 20.27 -10.73
CA ALA A 24 21.76 20.88 -11.26
C ALA A 24 21.87 21.17 -12.76
N CYS A 25 23.00 21.69 -13.24
CA CYS A 25 23.25 21.90 -14.67
C CYS A 25 23.30 20.59 -15.45
N ASP A 26 23.84 19.51 -14.87
CA ASP A 26 23.82 18.20 -15.51
C ASP A 26 22.42 17.59 -15.53
N ALA A 27 21.63 17.79 -14.47
CA ALA A 27 20.24 17.36 -14.40
C ALA A 27 19.36 18.03 -15.47
N LEU A 28 19.69 19.25 -15.91
CA LEU A 28 18.96 19.92 -17.00
C LEU A 28 18.92 19.09 -18.28
N LYS A 29 19.98 18.34 -18.59
CA LYS A 29 20.03 17.44 -19.76
C LYS A 29 19.04 16.29 -19.67
N LYS A 30 18.57 15.97 -18.47
CA LYS A 30 17.60 14.91 -18.19
C LYS A 30 16.18 15.45 -18.11
N VAL A 31 15.95 16.76 -18.16
CA VAL A 31 14.60 17.34 -18.06
C VAL A 31 13.75 16.89 -19.26
N PRO A 32 12.47 16.51 -19.04
CA PRO A 32 11.57 16.19 -20.14
C PRO A 32 11.47 17.33 -21.15
N ALA A 33 11.56 17.02 -22.44
CA ALA A 33 11.36 18.00 -23.50
C ALA A 33 9.88 18.25 -23.83
N THR A 34 8.98 17.42 -23.31
CA THR A 34 7.55 17.43 -23.63
C THR A 34 6.69 17.08 -22.41
N ASN A 35 5.43 17.51 -22.41
CA ASN A 35 4.45 17.23 -21.35
C ASN A 35 4.18 15.73 -21.24
N VAL A 36 4.06 15.01 -22.37
CA VAL A 36 3.88 13.55 -22.37
C VAL A 36 5.01 12.85 -21.63
N ILE A 37 6.26 13.25 -21.87
CA ILE A 37 7.43 12.68 -21.18
C ILE A 37 7.44 13.05 -19.69
N ALA A 38 7.10 14.31 -19.35
CA ALA A 38 7.06 14.78 -17.97
C ALA A 38 6.02 14.05 -17.13
N ILE A 39 4.79 13.95 -17.66
CA ILE A 39 3.67 13.28 -17.04
C ILE A 39 3.92 11.77 -16.94
N GLY A 40 4.38 11.13 -18.02
CA GLY A 40 4.70 9.70 -18.02
C GLY A 40 5.76 9.32 -16.98
N ARG A 41 6.79 10.15 -16.79
CA ARG A 41 7.79 9.97 -15.73
C ARG A 41 7.20 10.12 -14.33
N SER A 42 6.35 11.12 -14.14
CA SER A 42 5.68 11.35 -12.84
C SER A 42 4.75 10.18 -12.49
N MET A 43 3.98 9.67 -13.46
CA MET A 43 3.16 8.46 -13.26
C MET A 43 4.01 7.20 -13.03
N THR A 44 5.19 7.11 -13.64
CA THR A 44 6.13 6.00 -13.36
C THR A 44 6.56 6.02 -11.90
N GLN A 45 6.77 7.19 -11.29
CA GLN A 45 7.06 7.29 -9.86
C GLN A 45 5.87 6.81 -9.01
N VAL A 46 4.65 7.15 -9.39
CA VAL A 46 3.44 6.62 -8.72
C VAL A 46 3.40 5.10 -8.83
N ALA A 47 3.66 4.53 -10.02
CA ALA A 47 3.69 3.08 -10.21
C ALA A 47 4.77 2.39 -9.37
N VAL A 48 5.92 3.03 -9.16
CA VAL A 48 6.97 2.54 -8.25
C VAL A 48 6.46 2.53 -6.81
N SER A 49 5.86 3.63 -6.34
CA SER A 49 5.27 3.72 -5.00
C SER A 49 4.24 2.61 -4.75
N VAL A 50 3.29 2.43 -5.68
CA VAL A 50 2.25 1.38 -5.56
C VAL A 50 2.87 -0.03 -5.59
N LYS A 51 3.95 -0.22 -6.35
CA LYS A 51 4.68 -1.49 -6.38
C LYS A 51 5.38 -1.77 -5.04
N ASP A 52 5.92 -0.73 -4.40
CA ASP A 52 6.56 -0.86 -3.09
C ASP A 52 5.54 -1.19 -2.00
N VAL A 53 4.38 -0.52 -2.00
CA VAL A 53 3.24 -0.89 -1.13
C VAL A 53 2.84 -2.34 -1.34
N LEU A 54 2.70 -2.79 -2.59
CA LEU A 54 2.35 -4.19 -2.88
C LEU A 54 3.42 -5.18 -2.41
N ARG A 55 4.71 -4.80 -2.40
CA ARG A 55 5.78 -5.62 -1.84
C ARG A 55 5.60 -5.76 -0.34
N GLU A 56 5.42 -4.64 0.37
CA GLU A 56 5.22 -4.61 1.82
C GLU A 56 3.97 -5.41 2.23
N MET A 57 2.87 -5.27 1.50
CA MET A 57 1.65 -6.06 1.75
C MET A 57 1.88 -7.57 1.63
N LYS A 58 2.82 -8.02 0.80
CA LYS A 58 3.15 -9.46 0.65
C LYS A 58 3.98 -10.01 1.79
N GLU A 59 4.52 -9.14 2.65
CA GLU A 59 5.27 -9.54 3.84
C GLU A 59 4.35 -9.79 5.04
N LEU A 60 3.05 -9.47 4.93
CA LEU A 60 2.03 -9.77 5.94
C LEU A 60 1.90 -11.28 6.19
N LYS A 61 2.02 -11.68 7.46
CA LYS A 61 1.95 -13.09 7.90
C LYS A 61 0.59 -13.41 8.54
N PRO A 62 0.08 -14.63 8.36
CA PRO A 62 -1.06 -15.14 9.13
C PRO A 62 -0.64 -15.49 10.55
N ALA A 63 -1.59 -15.48 11.48
CA ALA A 63 -1.41 -15.98 12.85
C ALA A 63 -0.90 -17.41 12.81
N SER A 64 0.32 -17.62 13.34
CA SER A 64 0.84 -18.97 13.52
C SER A 64 -0.15 -19.74 14.39
N SER A 65 -0.70 -20.82 13.82
CA SER A 65 -1.55 -21.76 14.54
C SER A 65 -0.69 -22.86 15.19
N ASP A 66 0.48 -22.51 15.72
CA ASP A 66 1.36 -23.48 16.36
C ASP A 66 0.97 -23.67 17.83
N LEU A 67 -0.19 -24.30 18.02
CA LEU A 67 -0.49 -25.11 19.20
C LEU A 67 -1.05 -26.46 18.74
N ARG A 68 -0.23 -27.24 18.01
CA ARG A 68 -0.44 -28.68 17.82
C ARG A 68 0.85 -29.39 17.41
N ASP A 69 1.64 -29.77 18.41
CA ASP A 69 2.09 -31.17 18.62
C ASP A 69 3.17 -31.24 19.70
N GLU A 70 2.79 -31.06 20.96
CA GLU A 70 3.52 -31.61 22.12
C GLU A 70 2.63 -32.64 22.84
N ALA A 71 2.12 -33.60 22.05
CA ALA A 71 1.44 -34.76 22.58
C ALA A 71 1.49 -35.93 21.59
N SER A 72 2.70 -36.41 21.26
CA SER A 72 2.86 -37.80 20.85
C SER A 72 4.26 -38.34 21.10
N ASP A 73 4.34 -39.06 22.22
CA ASP A 73 5.12 -40.27 22.43
C ASP A 73 6.60 -40.14 22.83
N GLY A 74 6.87 -40.49 24.09
CA GLY A 74 8.21 -40.54 24.66
C GLY A 74 8.25 -41.02 26.11
N SER A 75 7.43 -42.02 26.47
CA SER A 75 7.59 -42.68 27.78
C SER A 75 8.60 -43.82 27.68
N SER A 76 9.85 -43.60 28.13
CA SER A 76 10.51 -44.54 29.05
C SER A 76 11.74 -43.92 29.71
N SER A 77 11.78 -44.05 31.04
CA SER A 77 12.67 -43.40 32.00
C SER A 77 14.12 -43.91 31.98
N LYS A 78 15.11 -43.02 32.09
CA LYS A 78 16.18 -43.15 33.12
C LYS A 78 16.96 -41.85 33.37
N VAL A 79 17.12 -41.56 34.65
CA VAL A 79 17.77 -40.41 35.31
C VAL A 79 19.29 -40.41 35.17
N GLU A 80 19.91 -39.24 34.97
CA GLU A 80 21.11 -38.76 35.70
C GLU A 80 21.36 -37.25 35.47
N SER A 81 22.17 -36.64 36.32
CA SER A 81 21.95 -35.32 36.94
C SER A 81 22.95 -34.19 36.61
N ARG A 82 22.41 -32.95 36.51
CA ARG A 82 22.98 -31.59 36.82
C ARG A 82 24.12 -31.01 35.94
N PRO A 83 24.40 -29.67 35.98
CA PRO A 83 23.64 -28.53 36.53
C PRO A 83 23.34 -27.40 35.50
N GLN A 84 22.56 -26.44 35.99
CA GLN A 84 22.14 -25.17 35.40
C GLN A 84 23.29 -24.35 34.79
N ASP A 85 23.06 -23.80 33.59
CA ASP A 85 23.50 -22.44 33.24
C ASP A 85 22.27 -21.73 32.64
N ASP A 86 21.88 -20.69 33.36
CA ASP A 86 20.74 -19.82 33.14
C ASP A 86 21.23 -18.63 32.30
N ASP A 87 21.12 -18.76 30.97
CA ASP A 87 21.19 -17.64 30.03
C ASP A 87 19.88 -17.60 29.24
N GLY A 88 18.77 -17.51 29.99
CA GLY A 88 17.43 -17.27 29.45
C GLY A 88 17.20 -15.77 29.23
N ASP A 89 17.78 -15.23 28.18
CA ASP A 89 17.39 -13.92 27.63
C ASP A 89 17.55 -13.95 26.09
N ASP A 90 16.99 -15.00 25.46
CA ASP A 90 16.48 -14.88 24.08
C ASP A 90 15.05 -14.34 24.18
N LEU A 91 14.93 -13.09 24.62
CA LEU A 91 13.74 -12.29 24.36
C LEU A 91 13.75 -12.05 22.85
N SER A 92 13.19 -13.00 22.11
CA SER A 92 12.91 -12.85 20.70
C SER A 92 12.21 -11.50 20.49
N GLU A 93 12.95 -10.53 19.93
CA GLU A 93 12.44 -9.24 19.45
C GLU A 93 11.48 -9.41 18.25
N ASP A 94 10.75 -10.53 18.16
CA ASP A 94 9.96 -10.94 16.99
C ASP A 94 8.47 -10.59 17.10
N ASP A 95 8.03 -9.89 18.15
CA ASP A 95 6.62 -9.52 18.34
C ASP A 95 6.36 -8.00 18.20
N ILE A 96 6.81 -7.43 17.08
CA ILE A 96 6.38 -6.09 16.60
C ILE A 96 5.41 -6.23 15.41
N GLY A 97 4.64 -7.31 15.40
CA GLY A 97 3.51 -7.45 14.49
C GLY A 97 2.65 -8.58 14.96
N SER A 98 1.56 -8.25 15.67
CA SER A 98 0.53 -9.24 15.94
C SER A 98 0.11 -9.84 14.61
N ASP A 99 0.29 -11.14 14.45
CA ASP A 99 -0.06 -11.81 13.23
C ASP A 99 -1.55 -11.63 12.87
N LEU A 100 -1.88 -11.72 11.58
CA LEU A 100 -3.26 -11.52 11.11
C LEU A 100 -4.16 -12.71 11.43
N SER A 101 -5.35 -12.44 11.99
CA SER A 101 -6.41 -13.48 12.07
C SER A 101 -6.79 -14.00 10.68
N PRO A 102 -7.40 -15.20 10.56
CA PRO A 102 -7.85 -15.73 9.26
C PRO A 102 -8.76 -14.77 8.50
N GLU A 103 -9.63 -14.04 9.21
CA GLU A 103 -10.53 -13.03 8.66
C GLU A 103 -9.76 -11.81 8.16
N GLU A 104 -8.83 -11.28 8.94
CA GLU A 104 -7.96 -10.14 8.57
C GLU A 104 -7.03 -10.50 7.40
N MET A 105 -6.53 -11.74 7.37
CA MET A 105 -5.69 -12.23 6.27
C MET A 105 -6.48 -12.32 4.96
N LYS A 106 -7.77 -12.70 5.02
CA LYS A 106 -8.65 -12.70 3.84
C LYS A 106 -8.83 -11.29 3.29
N VAL A 107 -9.03 -10.30 4.17
CA VAL A 107 -9.09 -8.88 3.78
C VAL A 107 -7.79 -8.43 3.14
N ALA A 108 -6.64 -8.77 3.73
CA ALA A 108 -5.33 -8.43 3.19
C ALA A 108 -5.07 -9.02 1.79
N GLN A 109 -5.48 -10.27 1.54
CA GLN A 109 -5.34 -10.91 0.23
C GLN A 109 -6.20 -10.24 -0.85
N LEU A 110 -7.45 -9.86 -0.52
CA LEU A 110 -8.31 -9.13 -1.45
C LEU A 110 -7.76 -7.72 -1.73
N ALA A 111 -7.27 -7.04 -0.71
CA ALA A 111 -6.62 -5.74 -0.84
C ALA A 111 -5.37 -5.83 -1.73
N GLN A 112 -4.54 -6.86 -1.56
CA GLN A 112 -3.40 -7.13 -2.46
C GLN A 112 -3.85 -7.29 -3.91
N GLY A 113 -4.96 -7.99 -4.15
CA GLY A 113 -5.55 -8.09 -5.49
C GLY A 113 -5.89 -6.72 -6.08
N VAL A 114 -6.57 -5.87 -5.32
CA VAL A 114 -6.94 -4.50 -5.73
C VAL A 114 -5.70 -3.65 -6.00
N VAL A 115 -4.70 -3.65 -5.12
CA VAL A 115 -3.46 -2.86 -5.28
C VAL A 115 -2.63 -3.37 -6.47
N SER A 116 -2.58 -4.69 -6.69
CA SER A 116 -1.93 -5.29 -7.86
C SER A 116 -2.61 -4.87 -9.17
N GLU A 117 -3.93 -4.92 -9.23
CA GLU A 117 -4.68 -4.52 -10.44
C GLU A 117 -4.65 -2.99 -10.66
N THR A 118 -4.55 -2.22 -9.58
CA THR A 118 -4.26 -0.78 -9.61
C THR A 118 -2.92 -0.52 -10.29
N LEU A 119 -1.87 -1.26 -9.93
CA LEU A 119 -0.56 -1.16 -10.57
C LEU A 119 -0.62 -1.51 -12.06
N VAL A 120 -1.39 -2.53 -12.46
CA VAL A 120 -1.62 -2.88 -13.87
C VAL A 120 -2.30 -1.72 -14.62
N THR A 121 -3.34 -1.14 -14.03
CA THR A 121 -4.07 0.00 -14.61
C THR A 121 -3.16 1.21 -14.82
N ILE A 122 -2.32 1.55 -13.84
CA ILE A 122 -1.35 2.65 -13.95
C ILE A 122 -0.33 2.36 -15.06
N LYS A 123 0.16 1.12 -15.19
CA LYS A 123 1.11 0.75 -16.26
C LYS A 123 0.49 0.89 -17.65
N GLU A 124 -0.75 0.45 -17.83
CA GLU A 124 -1.46 0.62 -19.11
C GLU A 124 -1.75 2.09 -19.41
N LEU A 125 -2.04 2.90 -18.38
CA LEU A 125 -2.18 4.35 -18.53
C LEU A 125 -0.88 4.99 -19.00
N ILE A 126 0.25 4.65 -18.38
CA ILE A 126 1.59 5.13 -18.78
C ILE A 126 1.87 4.76 -20.25
N ARG A 127 1.61 3.50 -20.62
CA ARG A 127 1.80 3.00 -21.98
C ARG A 127 0.94 3.79 -22.98
N THR A 128 -0.31 4.05 -22.63
CA THR A 128 -1.25 4.81 -23.47
C THR A 128 -0.78 6.25 -23.67
N ILE A 129 -0.46 6.96 -22.58
CA ILE A 129 0.04 8.35 -22.63
C ILE A 129 1.34 8.44 -23.43
N THR A 130 2.27 7.51 -23.20
CA THR A 130 3.54 7.47 -23.96
C THR A 130 3.28 7.32 -25.46
N GLY A 131 2.23 6.60 -25.85
CA GLY A 131 1.77 6.48 -27.23
C GLY A 131 1.26 7.79 -27.85
N LEU A 132 0.87 8.78 -27.02
CA LEU A 132 0.39 10.09 -27.45
C LEU A 132 1.51 11.06 -27.80
N LEU A 133 2.78 10.68 -27.65
CA LEU A 133 3.93 11.58 -27.91
C LEU A 133 3.90 12.24 -29.29
N LYS A 134 3.36 11.55 -30.30
CA LYS A 134 3.24 12.08 -31.68
C LYS A 134 2.09 13.08 -31.86
N GLN A 135 1.16 13.13 -30.93
CA GLN A 135 0.01 14.04 -30.95
C GLN A 135 0.31 15.37 -30.25
N GLU A 136 1.41 15.45 -29.51
CA GLU A 136 1.83 16.69 -28.88
C GLU A 136 2.38 17.65 -29.94
N THR A 137 1.64 18.72 -30.22
CA THR A 137 2.10 19.79 -31.13
C THR A 137 2.54 21.04 -30.35
N PRO A 138 3.50 21.84 -30.86
CA PRO A 138 3.99 23.03 -30.17
C PRO A 138 2.92 24.12 -29.95
N ASP A 139 1.89 24.12 -30.81
CA ASP A 139 0.73 25.02 -30.76
C ASP A 139 -0.50 24.35 -30.12
N ASP A 140 -0.39 23.10 -29.63
CA ASP A 140 -1.55 22.39 -29.10
C ASP A 140 -2.01 22.97 -27.77
N ASN A 141 -3.14 23.67 -27.90
CA ASN A 141 -4.17 24.01 -26.94
C ASN A 141 -3.97 23.47 -25.52
N SER A 142 -4.10 24.39 -24.56
CA SER A 142 -4.14 24.12 -23.11
C SER A 142 -4.89 22.84 -22.76
N LYS A 143 -5.99 22.52 -23.47
CA LYS A 143 -6.83 21.34 -23.24
C LYS A 143 -6.07 20.01 -23.24
N PHE A 144 -5.13 19.78 -24.16
CA PHE A 144 -4.39 18.51 -24.19
C PHE A 144 -3.49 18.39 -22.95
N ALA A 145 -2.79 19.47 -22.60
CA ALA A 145 -2.00 19.54 -21.38
C ALA A 145 -2.88 19.44 -20.12
N ASP A 146 -4.01 20.12 -20.08
CA ASP A 146 -5.00 20.09 -18.99
C ASP A 146 -5.50 18.66 -18.75
N SER A 147 -5.81 17.92 -19.83
CA SER A 147 -6.23 16.51 -19.77
C SER A 147 -5.11 15.60 -19.26
N LEU A 148 -3.86 15.79 -19.71
CA LEU A 148 -2.71 15.03 -19.19
C LEU A 148 -2.44 15.32 -17.71
N GLU A 149 -2.55 16.58 -17.30
CA GLU A 149 -2.41 16.98 -15.89
C GLU A 149 -3.52 16.41 -15.03
N LYS A 150 -4.77 16.40 -15.53
CA LYS A 150 -5.90 15.77 -14.84
C LYS A 150 -5.66 14.28 -14.65
N LEU A 151 -5.20 13.57 -15.70
CA LEU A 151 -4.80 12.17 -15.58
C LEU A 151 -3.70 11.95 -14.56
N LEU A 152 -2.69 12.82 -14.50
CA LEU A 152 -1.63 12.73 -13.50
C LEU A 152 -2.19 12.88 -12.09
N LYS A 153 -3.05 13.87 -11.85
CA LYS A 153 -3.66 14.10 -10.53
C LYS A 153 -4.51 12.90 -10.09
N LEU A 154 -5.29 12.32 -10.99
CA LEU A 154 -6.04 11.09 -10.73
C LEU A 154 -5.11 9.93 -10.39
N CYS A 155 -4.04 9.73 -11.17
CA CYS A 155 -3.05 8.68 -10.92
C CYS A 155 -2.36 8.86 -9.55
N GLN A 156 -1.95 10.08 -9.20
CA GLN A 156 -1.35 10.40 -7.91
C GLN A 156 -2.33 10.14 -6.76
N GLY A 157 -3.58 10.57 -6.91
CA GLY A 157 -4.63 10.31 -5.93
C GLY A 157 -4.85 8.82 -5.70
N VAL A 158 -4.91 8.02 -6.77
CA VAL A 158 -5.00 6.56 -6.68
C VAL A 158 -3.77 5.95 -5.99
N GLY A 159 -2.57 6.48 -6.25
CA GLY A 159 -1.34 6.05 -5.57
C GLY A 159 -1.39 6.28 -4.05
N VAL A 160 -1.87 7.46 -3.62
CA VAL A 160 -2.06 7.77 -2.19
C VAL A 160 -3.09 6.85 -1.55
N LEU A 161 -4.19 6.54 -2.24
CA LEU A 161 -5.21 5.61 -1.73
C LEU A 161 -4.69 4.17 -1.62
N ALA A 162 -3.80 3.75 -2.52
CA ALA A 162 -3.17 2.44 -2.43
C ALA A 162 -2.25 2.34 -1.20
N ASP A 163 -1.48 3.39 -0.92
CA ASP A 163 -0.65 3.51 0.30
C ASP A 163 -1.52 3.50 1.56
N GLU A 164 -2.62 4.27 1.57
CA GLU A 164 -3.60 4.28 2.68
C GLU A 164 -4.19 2.89 2.91
N ILE A 165 -4.57 2.17 1.85
CA ILE A 165 -5.02 0.76 1.95
C ILE A 165 -3.93 -0.11 2.56
N GLY A 166 -2.68 0.01 2.10
CA GLY A 166 -1.55 -0.75 2.63
C GLY A 166 -1.37 -0.56 4.14
N ALA A 167 -1.43 0.69 4.61
CA ALA A 167 -1.33 1.04 6.03
C ALA A 167 -2.52 0.49 6.86
N CYS A 168 -3.74 0.53 6.32
CA CYS A 168 -4.94 0.07 7.01
C CYS A 168 -5.01 -1.46 7.22
N LEU A 169 -4.07 -2.23 6.65
CA LEU A 169 -4.05 -3.70 6.74
C LEU A 169 -3.24 -4.23 7.93
N TYR A 170 -2.46 -3.37 8.58
CA TYR A 170 -1.80 -3.73 9.83
C TYR A 170 -2.83 -3.77 10.97
N PRO A 171 -2.73 -4.73 11.90
CA PRO A 171 -3.69 -4.83 12.99
C PRO A 171 -3.68 -3.64 13.96
N PRO A 172 -4.84 -3.25 14.50
CA PRO A 172 -6.18 -3.68 14.08
C PRO A 172 -6.59 -3.04 12.74
N GLN A 173 -7.11 -3.83 11.80
CA GLN A 173 -7.42 -3.32 10.46
C GLN A 173 -8.52 -2.24 10.45
N GLU A 174 -8.29 -1.18 9.68
CA GLU A 174 -9.19 -0.03 9.57
C GLU A 174 -10.24 -0.22 8.46
N ILE A 175 -11.14 -1.19 8.62
CA ILE A 175 -12.12 -1.60 7.60
C ILE A 175 -12.94 -0.43 7.01
N ALA A 176 -13.31 0.55 7.84
CA ALA A 176 -14.05 1.72 7.38
C ALA A 176 -13.21 2.61 6.45
N ALA A 177 -11.93 2.82 6.76
CA ALA A 177 -11.01 3.58 5.94
C ALA A 177 -10.74 2.86 4.61
N ILE A 178 -10.55 1.53 4.65
CA ILE A 178 -10.41 0.70 3.45
C ILE A 178 -11.61 0.90 2.52
N LYS A 179 -12.85 0.78 3.02
CA LYS A 179 -14.08 1.00 2.21
C LYS A 179 -14.10 2.38 1.55
N VAL A 180 -13.76 3.43 2.29
CA VAL A 180 -13.70 4.80 1.76
C VAL A 180 -12.65 4.90 0.65
N ALA A 181 -11.47 4.29 0.84
CA ALA A 181 -10.42 4.28 -0.16
C ALA A 181 -10.84 3.53 -1.44
N LEU A 182 -11.48 2.36 -1.33
CA LEU A 182 -12.01 1.59 -2.47
C LEU A 182 -13.00 2.40 -3.30
N GLY A 183 -13.95 3.10 -2.64
CA GLY A 183 -14.92 3.94 -3.32
C GLY A 183 -14.27 5.11 -4.08
N LYS A 184 -13.24 5.74 -3.50
CA LYS A 184 -12.47 6.82 -4.16
C LYS A 184 -11.64 6.30 -5.33
N ILE A 185 -11.03 5.11 -5.22
CA ILE A 185 -10.34 4.46 -6.35
C ILE A 185 -11.34 4.19 -7.47
N SER A 186 -12.51 3.62 -7.14
CA SER A 186 -13.59 3.34 -8.10
C SER A 186 -14.05 4.59 -8.87
N SER A 187 -14.22 5.73 -8.19
CA SER A 187 -14.52 7.00 -8.86
C SER A 187 -13.38 7.45 -9.77
N SER A 188 -12.15 7.41 -9.25
CA SER A 188 -10.96 7.89 -9.95
C SER A 188 -10.69 7.11 -11.24
N ILE A 189 -10.89 5.79 -11.25
CA ILE A 189 -10.66 4.95 -12.43
C ILE A 189 -11.74 5.16 -13.51
N ASN A 190 -12.97 5.53 -13.11
CA ASN A 190 -14.00 5.93 -14.07
C ASN A 190 -13.62 7.25 -14.75
N GLU A 191 -13.10 8.21 -13.99
CA GLU A 191 -12.60 9.47 -14.53
C GLU A 191 -11.37 9.28 -15.41
N VAL A 192 -10.44 8.39 -15.03
CA VAL A 192 -9.28 8.03 -15.87
C VAL A 192 -9.75 7.48 -17.20
N GLN A 193 -10.69 6.54 -17.20
CA GLN A 193 -11.20 5.95 -18.43
C GLN A 193 -11.87 7.01 -19.32
N GLN A 194 -12.72 7.87 -18.75
CA GLN A 194 -13.38 8.94 -19.48
C GLN A 194 -12.37 9.91 -20.12
N GLU A 195 -11.35 10.29 -19.37
CA GLU A 195 -10.32 11.22 -19.86
C GLU A 195 -9.46 10.57 -20.95
N VAL A 196 -9.11 9.28 -20.82
CA VAL A 196 -8.37 8.55 -21.86
C VAL A 196 -9.17 8.44 -23.16
N GLU A 197 -10.47 8.17 -23.07
CA GLU A 197 -11.36 8.10 -24.23
C GLU A 197 -11.45 9.45 -24.98
N SER A 198 -11.20 10.58 -24.31
CA SER A 198 -11.21 11.91 -24.93
C SER A 198 -10.09 12.13 -25.96
N PHE A 199 -8.97 11.40 -25.86
CA PHE A 199 -7.83 11.54 -26.78
C PHE A 199 -8.04 10.86 -28.15
N GLN A 200 -9.22 10.29 -28.43
CA GLN A 200 -9.54 9.58 -29.68
C GLN A 200 -8.51 8.49 -30.04
N THR A 201 -7.82 7.94 -29.04
CA THR A 201 -6.83 6.88 -29.22
C THR A 201 -7.40 5.52 -28.88
N SER A 202 -6.74 4.46 -29.34
CA SER A 202 -7.12 3.09 -28.98
C SER A 202 -6.90 2.89 -27.48
N SER A 203 -7.96 3.05 -26.70
CA SER A 203 -7.99 2.96 -25.23
C SER A 203 -8.33 1.55 -24.72
N LYS A 204 -8.36 0.55 -25.61
CA LYS A 204 -8.87 -0.80 -25.32
C LYS A 204 -8.15 -1.45 -24.13
N SER A 205 -6.83 -1.38 -24.06
CA SER A 205 -6.08 -2.03 -22.96
C SER A 205 -6.29 -1.34 -21.61
N VAL A 206 -6.38 0.00 -21.58
CA VAL A 206 -6.73 0.75 -20.36
C VAL A 206 -8.16 0.44 -19.93
N GLY A 207 -9.10 0.38 -20.88
CA GLY A 207 -10.49 0.01 -20.59
C GLY A 207 -10.60 -1.40 -19.99
N GLU A 208 -9.87 -2.37 -20.53
CA GLU A 208 -9.78 -3.74 -20.00
C GLU A 208 -9.19 -3.76 -18.58
N ALA A 209 -8.10 -3.02 -18.32
CA ALA A 209 -7.51 -2.91 -16.99
C ALA A 209 -8.48 -2.24 -15.98
N CYS A 210 -9.14 -1.15 -16.36
CA CYS A 210 -10.16 -0.49 -15.54
C CYS A 210 -11.35 -1.43 -15.23
N ASN A 211 -11.75 -2.27 -16.19
CA ASN A 211 -12.79 -3.28 -15.97
C ASN A 211 -12.35 -4.36 -14.98
N GLY A 212 -11.11 -4.84 -15.10
CA GLY A 212 -10.51 -5.80 -14.16
C GLY A 212 -10.51 -5.24 -12.73
N LEU A 213 -10.00 -4.02 -12.57
CA LEU A 213 -9.95 -3.34 -11.28
C LEU A 213 -11.35 -3.10 -10.69
N ARG A 214 -12.32 -2.66 -11.50
CA ARG A 214 -13.72 -2.50 -11.04
C ARG A 214 -14.32 -3.80 -10.52
N THR A 215 -13.96 -4.92 -11.11
CA THR A 215 -14.47 -6.23 -10.68
C THR A 215 -13.92 -6.60 -9.31
N LEU A 216 -12.61 -6.40 -9.09
CA LEU A 216 -11.97 -6.67 -7.80
C LEU A 216 -12.44 -5.71 -6.69
N LEU A 217 -12.62 -4.43 -7.00
CA LEU A 217 -13.18 -3.45 -6.05
C LEU A 217 -14.54 -3.90 -5.54
N LYS A 218 -15.46 -4.31 -6.44
CA LYS A 218 -16.78 -4.82 -6.07
C LYS A 218 -16.72 -6.10 -5.24
N GLN A 219 -15.81 -7.01 -5.59
CA GLN A 219 -15.61 -8.25 -4.83
C GLN A 219 -15.15 -7.95 -3.41
N MET A 220 -14.20 -7.02 -3.26
CA MET A 220 -13.68 -6.62 -1.96
C MET A 220 -14.74 -5.90 -1.12
N GLU A 221 -15.48 -4.94 -1.70
CA GLU A 221 -16.59 -4.25 -1.02
C GLU A 221 -17.62 -5.24 -0.45
N ALA A 222 -18.02 -6.23 -1.23
CA ALA A 222 -18.96 -7.26 -0.79
C ALA A 222 -18.43 -8.10 0.38
N GLU A 223 -17.14 -8.43 0.39
CA GLU A 223 -16.51 -9.15 1.50
C GLU A 223 -16.47 -8.32 2.79
N LEU A 224 -16.15 -7.03 2.68
CA LEU A 224 -16.08 -6.13 3.83
C LEU A 224 -17.46 -5.87 4.45
N ASP A 225 -18.54 -5.94 3.66
CA ASP A 225 -19.92 -5.88 4.16
C ASP A 225 -20.31 -7.15 4.93
N CYS A 226 -19.92 -8.33 4.44
CA CYS A 226 -20.11 -9.60 5.14
C CYS A 226 -19.34 -9.68 6.46
N SER A 227 -18.09 -9.21 6.47
CA SER A 227 -17.23 -9.23 7.67
C SER A 227 -17.80 -8.32 8.77
N SER A 228 -18.31 -7.13 8.39
CA SER A 228 -18.91 -6.17 9.34
C SER A 228 -20.15 -6.73 10.07
N THR A 229 -20.96 -7.52 9.37
CA THR A 229 -22.18 -8.12 9.97
C THR A 229 -21.86 -9.30 10.88
N THR A 230 -20.85 -10.09 10.53
CA THR A 230 -20.38 -11.23 11.32
C THR A 230 -19.74 -10.77 12.63
N ASP A 231 -18.93 -9.71 12.58
CA ASP A 231 -18.33 -9.08 13.77
C ASP A 231 -19.36 -8.56 14.76
N LEU A 232 -20.42 -7.92 14.26
CA LEU A 232 -21.51 -7.44 15.10
C LEU A 232 -22.27 -8.61 15.76
N ALA A 233 -22.54 -9.68 15.00
CA ALA A 233 -23.20 -10.88 15.51
C ALA A 233 -22.37 -11.56 16.61
N ASN A 234 -21.05 -11.70 16.40
CA ASN A 234 -20.13 -12.29 17.37
C ASN A 234 -20.05 -11.44 18.66
N LYS A 235 -19.98 -10.11 18.54
CA LYS A 235 -20.01 -9.20 19.70
C LYS A 235 -21.31 -9.32 20.49
N LEU A 236 -22.46 -9.39 19.82
CA LEU A 236 -23.77 -9.56 20.48
C LEU A 236 -23.88 -10.92 21.19
N GLN A 237 -23.35 -11.99 20.59
CA GLN A 237 -23.35 -13.32 21.18
C GLN A 237 -22.44 -13.41 22.40
N ASN A 238 -21.25 -12.79 22.37
CA ASN A 238 -20.35 -12.73 23.53
C ASN A 238 -20.96 -11.94 24.69
N VAL A 239 -21.63 -10.82 24.42
CA VAL A 239 -22.37 -10.06 25.45
C VAL A 239 -23.51 -10.89 26.05
N ALA A 240 -24.22 -11.68 25.23
CA ALA A 240 -25.28 -12.55 25.72
C ALA A 240 -24.77 -13.72 26.60
N VAL A 241 -23.54 -14.20 26.36
CA VAL A 241 -22.88 -15.23 27.18
C VAL A 241 -22.38 -14.65 28.50
N ILE A 242 -21.77 -13.47 28.48
CA ILE A 242 -21.32 -12.76 29.71
C ILE A 242 -22.50 -12.49 30.64
N ASN A 243 -23.62 -11.99 30.12
CA ASN A 243 -24.84 -11.75 30.90
C ASN A 243 -25.50 -13.03 31.44
N LYS A 244 -25.21 -14.20 30.84
CA LYS A 244 -25.69 -15.49 31.36
C LYS A 244 -24.77 -16.03 32.47
N GLY A 245 -23.48 -15.74 32.45
CA GLY A 245 -22.52 -16.11 33.50
C GLY A 245 -22.80 -15.40 34.82
N GLU A 246 -23.11 -14.10 34.79
CA GLU A 246 -23.39 -13.32 36.02
C GLU A 246 -24.71 -13.70 36.70
N ARG A 247 -25.64 -14.36 36.01
CA ARG A 247 -26.93 -14.79 36.58
C ARG A 247 -26.83 -16.10 37.39
N PHE A 248 -25.72 -16.84 37.31
CA PHE A 248 -25.53 -18.07 38.07
C PHE A 248 -24.78 -17.90 39.41
N GLU A 249 -24.20 -16.73 39.69
CA GLU A 249 -23.54 -16.47 40.98
C GLU A 249 -24.44 -15.82 42.06
N THR A 250 -25.70 -15.53 41.75
CA THR A 250 -26.62 -14.85 42.70
C THR A 250 -27.60 -15.78 43.45
N PHE A 251 -27.43 -17.11 43.37
CA PHE A 251 -28.28 -18.09 44.09
C PHE A 251 -27.48 -19.14 44.91
N ALA A 252 -26.36 -18.72 45.49
CA ALA A 252 -25.67 -19.50 46.52
C ALA A 252 -25.30 -18.61 47.71
N ASN A 253 -26.28 -18.33 48.57
CA ASN A 253 -26.11 -18.01 49.99
C ASN A 253 -27.41 -18.29 50.74
#